data_AF-A0A6G7Y8S3-F1
#
_entry.id   AF-A0A6G7Y8S3-F1
#
_cell.length_a   1.000
_cell.length_b   1.000
_cell.length_c   1.000
_cell.angle_alpha   90.00
_cell.angle_beta   90.00
_cell.angle_gamma   90.00
#
_symmetry.space_group_name_H-M   'P 1'
#
loop_
_entity.id
_entity.type
_entity.pdbx_description
1 polymer ?
#
loop_
_entity_poly.entity_id
_entity_poly.type
_entity_poly.pdbx_seq_one_letter_code
_entity_poly.pdbx_strand_id
1 'polypeptide(L)'
;MTFTRGGPALVNSPLLVPRADAALTRLGVRVAETPFRSCGSDDFSEYGESVPSLMSFVGTGPVEGVGLHHARFLPGREALRLCAVTYAASYVAAADLLTS
;
A
#
# COMPACT_ATOMS: atom_id res chain seq x y z
N MET A 1 18.52 6.29 -29.74
CA MET A 1 17.90 6.77 -28.50
C MET A 1 16.59 6.02 -28.34
N THR A 2 16.50 5.15 -27.34
CA THR A 2 15.29 4.35 -27.09
C THR A 2 14.44 5.10 -26.07
N PHE A 3 13.25 5.52 -26.46
CA PHE A 3 12.27 6.07 -25.53
C PHE A 3 11.45 4.92 -24.94
N THR A 4 11.64 4.65 -23.65
CA THR A 4 10.75 3.77 -22.90
C THR A 4 9.54 4.59 -22.47
N ARG A 5 8.32 4.14 -22.81
CA ARG A 5 7.09 4.87 -22.48
C ARG A 5 6.54 4.35 -21.15
N GLY A 6 6.53 5.20 -20.12
CA GLY A 6 6.07 4.87 -18.77
C GLY A 6 7.20 4.49 -17.80
N GLY A 7 6.90 4.47 -16.50
CA GLY A 7 7.77 3.97 -15.44
C GLY A 7 7.61 2.46 -15.20
N PRO A 8 8.40 1.85 -14.30
CA PRO A 8 8.32 0.43 -13.99
C PRO A 8 6.94 0.08 -13.39
N ALA A 9 6.58 -1.21 -13.47
CA ALA A 9 5.37 -1.70 -12.83
C ALA A 9 5.54 -1.64 -11.30
N LEU A 10 4.52 -1.17 -10.59
CA LEU A 10 4.51 -1.22 -9.14
C LEU A 10 4.31 -2.68 -8.68
N VAL A 11 5.39 -3.28 -8.20
CA VAL A 11 5.41 -4.64 -7.65
C VAL A 11 5.87 -4.58 -6.20
N ASN A 12 4.97 -4.91 -5.28
CA ASN A 12 5.28 -4.96 -3.86
C ASN A 12 6.29 -6.06 -3.56
N SER A 13 7.25 -5.76 -2.68
CA SER A 13 8.33 -6.67 -2.32
C SER A 13 7.80 -7.96 -1.68
N PRO A 14 8.21 -9.15 -2.17
CA PRO A 14 7.83 -10.43 -1.56
C PRO A 14 8.42 -10.61 -0.15
N LEU A 15 9.40 -9.78 0.24
CA LEU A 15 9.97 -9.79 1.59
C LEU A 15 9.10 -9.01 2.59
N LEU A 16 8.45 -7.93 2.14
CA LEU A 16 7.70 -7.03 3.01
C LEU A 16 6.23 -7.40 3.15
N VAL A 17 5.57 -7.83 2.06
CA VAL A 17 4.13 -8.18 2.05
C VAL A 17 3.76 -9.15 3.19
N PRO A 18 4.36 -10.35 3.33
CA PRO A 18 3.94 -11.29 4.35
C PRO A 18 4.20 -10.78 5.78
N ARG A 19 5.22 -9.95 5.97
CA ARG A 19 5.55 -9.38 7.29
C ARG A 19 4.57 -8.28 7.68
N ALA A 20 4.22 -7.40 6.74
CA ALA A 20 3.20 -6.39 6.94
C ALA A 20 1.84 -7.04 7.22
N ASP A 21 1.44 -8.04 6.42
CA ASP A 21 0.18 -8.75 6.61
C ASP A 21 0.09 -9.42 8.00
N ALA A 22 1.18 -10.06 8.45
CA ALA A 22 1.24 -10.63 9.79
C ALA A 22 1.16 -9.56 10.89
N ALA A 23 1.87 -8.44 10.72
CA ALA A 23 1.83 -7.33 11.69
C ALA A 23 0.43 -6.72 11.81
N LEU A 24 -0.24 -6.46 10.68
CA LEU A 24 -1.60 -5.94 10.62
C LEU A 24 -2.61 -6.90 11.26
N THR A 25 -2.51 -8.19 10.93
CA THR A 25 -3.39 -9.22 11.47
C THR A 25 -3.30 -9.32 12.99
N ARG A 26 -2.08 -9.23 13.57
CA ARG A 26 -1.89 -9.21 15.04
C ARG A 26 -2.52 -7.99 15.71
N LEU A 27 -2.62 -6.86 14.99
CA LEU A 27 -3.28 -5.64 15.45
C LEU A 27 -4.81 -5.66 15.23
N GLY A 28 -5.36 -6.77 14.71
CA GLY A 28 -6.78 -6.90 14.40
C GLY A 28 -7.23 -6.16 13.15
N VAL A 29 -6.28 -5.69 12.31
CA VAL A 29 -6.60 -5.08 11.01
C VAL A 29 -6.85 -6.19 10.00
N ARG A 30 -8.03 -6.15 9.36
CA ARG A 30 -8.38 -7.10 8.28
C ARG A 30 -7.57 -6.78 7.03
N VAL A 31 -6.76 -7.74 6.60
CA VAL A 31 -6.08 -7.74 5.29
C VAL A 31 -7.04 -8.30 4.23
N ALA A 32 -6.99 -7.77 3.01
CA ALA A 32 -7.82 -8.26 1.91
C ALA A 32 -7.38 -9.66 1.47
N GLU A 33 -8.34 -10.59 1.36
CA GLU A 33 -8.07 -11.97 0.90
C GLU A 33 -7.62 -12.01 -0.56
N THR A 34 -8.14 -11.09 -1.39
CA THR A 34 -7.74 -10.94 -2.78
C THR A 34 -7.03 -9.60 -2.96
N PRO A 35 -5.78 -9.58 -3.48
CA PRO A 35 -5.06 -8.34 -3.69
C PRO A 35 -5.72 -7.50 -4.77
N PHE A 36 -5.95 -6.21 -4.48
CA PHE A 36 -6.40 -5.24 -5.47
C PHE A 36 -5.25 -4.86 -6.41
N ARG A 37 -5.52 -4.80 -7.71
CA ARG A 37 -4.58 -4.31 -8.74
C ARG A 37 -5.17 -3.06 -9.38
N SER A 38 -4.42 -1.96 -9.31
CA SER A 38 -4.75 -0.74 -10.04
C SER A 38 -4.16 -0.78 -11.45
N CYS A 39 -4.89 -0.24 -12.42
CA CYS A 39 -4.37 -0.03 -13.78
C CYS A 39 -3.57 1.28 -13.92
N GLY A 40 -3.55 2.12 -12.88
CA GLY A 40 -2.81 3.38 -12.87
C GLY A 40 -1.32 3.16 -12.61
N SER A 41 -0.48 3.94 -13.27
CA SER A 41 0.94 4.08 -12.92
C SER A 41 1.08 4.96 -11.69
N ASP A 42 2.02 4.61 -10.81
CA ASP A 42 2.39 5.41 -9.64
C ASP A 42 3.92 5.51 -9.61
N ASP A 43 4.46 6.71 -9.40
CA ASP A 43 5.91 6.96 -9.42
C ASP A 43 6.63 6.31 -8.24
N PHE A 44 5.91 5.85 -7.22
CA PHE A 44 6.47 5.01 -6.17
C PHE A 44 7.09 3.71 -6.70
N SER A 45 6.70 3.25 -7.89
CA SER A 45 7.28 2.05 -8.51
C SER A 45 8.79 2.17 -8.73
N GLU A 46 9.32 3.38 -8.91
CA GLU A 46 10.75 3.65 -9.08
C GLU A 46 11.56 3.23 -7.84
N TYR A 47 11.00 3.37 -6.63
CA TYR A 47 11.69 2.92 -5.41
C TYR A 47 11.90 1.40 -5.38
N GLY A 48 10.98 0.65 -5.98
CA GLY A 48 11.04 -0.81 -6.06
C GLY A 48 12.24 -1.35 -6.83
N GLU A 49 12.84 -0.54 -7.71
CA GLU A 49 14.07 -0.92 -8.43
C GLU A 49 15.32 -0.87 -7.55
N SER A 50 15.31 -0.06 -6.49
CA SER A 50 16.48 0.20 -5.65
C SER A 50 16.40 -0.48 -4.28
N VAL A 51 15.20 -0.56 -3.69
CA VAL A 51 15.01 -1.09 -2.34
C VAL A 51 13.70 -1.89 -2.23
N PRO A 52 13.64 -2.89 -1.32
CA PRO A 52 12.37 -3.53 -0.98
C PRO A 52 11.33 -2.48 -0.61
N SER A 53 10.27 -2.39 -1.41
CA SER A 53 9.23 -1.36 -1.29
C SER A 53 7.86 -2.00 -1.16
N LEU A 54 6.95 -1.36 -0.41
CA LEU A 54 5.58 -1.80 -0.20
C LEU A 54 4.64 -0.60 -0.24
N MET A 55 3.68 -0.63 -1.16
CA MET A 55 2.53 0.27 -1.20
C MET A 55 1.25 -0.50 -0.86
N SER A 56 0.51 -0.03 0.14
CA SER A 56 -0.73 -0.65 0.60
C SER A 56 -1.95 0.17 0.20
N PHE A 57 -2.98 -0.50 -0.30
CA PHE A 57 -4.32 0.09 -0.38
C PHE A 57 -5.00 0.03 0.98
N VAL A 58 -5.50 1.18 1.44
CA VAL A 58 -6.25 1.30 2.69
C VAL A 58 -7.70 1.63 2.36
N GLY A 59 -8.63 0.82 2.88
CA GLY A 59 -10.06 1.04 2.68
C GLY A 59 -10.51 2.36 3.29
N THR A 60 -11.20 3.18 2.49
CA THR A 60 -11.66 4.52 2.89
C THR A 60 -13.16 4.61 3.16
N GLY A 61 -13.89 3.52 2.96
CA GLY A 61 -15.35 3.49 3.11
C GLY A 61 -15.98 2.38 2.25
N PRO A 62 -17.31 2.42 2.09
CA PRO A 62 -18.02 1.50 1.19
C PRO A 62 -17.59 1.68 -0.27
N VAL A 63 -17.85 0.65 -1.08
CA VAL A 63 -17.62 0.68 -2.54
C VAL A 63 -18.55 1.69 -3.23
N GLU A 64 -19.71 1.94 -2.63
CA GLU A 64 -20.67 2.93 -3.08
C GLU A 64 -20.22 4.35 -2.69
N GLY A 65 -20.13 5.25 -3.67
CA GLY A 65 -19.78 6.65 -3.43
C GLY A 65 -18.94 7.27 -4.53
N VAL A 66 -18.38 8.45 -4.22
CA VAL A 66 -17.43 9.12 -5.10
C VAL A 66 -16.02 8.61 -4.81
N GLY A 67 -15.26 8.27 -5.84
CA GLY A 67 -13.88 7.76 -5.70
C GLY A 67 -12.83 8.87 -5.70
N LEU A 68 -11.56 8.45 -5.71
CA LEU A 68 -10.42 9.33 -5.92
C LEU A 68 -10.63 10.24 -7.15
N HIS A 69 -10.09 11.46 -7.09
CA HIS A 69 -10.23 12.54 -8.08
C HIS A 69 -11.60 13.22 -8.17
N HIS A 70 -12.62 12.76 -7.43
CA HIS A 70 -13.88 13.49 -7.35
C HIS A 70 -13.83 14.58 -6.26
N ALA A 71 -14.31 15.80 -6.53
CA ALA A 71 -14.22 16.96 -5.62
C ALA A 71 -14.87 16.77 -4.23
N ARG A 72 -15.82 15.83 -4.13
CA ARG A 72 -16.49 15.44 -2.87
C ARG A 72 -15.85 14.25 -2.15
N PHE A 73 -14.74 13.71 -2.66
CA PHE A 73 -14.05 12.61 -2.01
C PHE A 73 -13.45 13.09 -0.68
N LEU A 74 -13.97 12.56 0.43
CA LEU A 74 -13.54 12.90 1.77
C LEU A 74 -13.62 11.65 2.67
N PRO A 75 -12.51 10.94 2.91
CA PRO A 75 -12.50 9.75 3.74
C PRO A 75 -12.81 10.09 5.21
N GLY A 76 -13.49 9.19 5.91
CA GLY A 76 -13.83 9.34 7.33
C GLY A 76 -12.61 9.28 8.26
N ARG A 77 -12.81 9.64 9.53
CA ARG A 77 -11.75 9.62 10.56
C ARG A 77 -11.18 8.22 10.76
N GLU A 78 -12.02 7.21 10.64
CA GLU A 78 -11.68 5.80 10.79
C GLU A 78 -10.69 5.37 9.71
N ALA A 79 -10.85 5.87 8.48
CA ALA A 79 -9.93 5.62 7.38
C ALA A 79 -8.55 6.27 7.61
N LEU A 80 -8.52 7.48 8.19
CA LEU A 80 -7.26 8.13 8.59
C LEU A 80 -6.54 7.32 9.67
N ARG A 81 -7.27 6.86 10.70
CA ARG A 81 -6.71 6.00 11.75
C ARG A 81 -6.20 4.69 11.17
N LEU A 82 -6.97 4.06 10.29
CA LEU A 82 -6.57 2.81 9.63
C LEU A 82 -5.29 3.02 8.81
N CYS A 83 -5.20 4.11 8.05
CA CYS A 83 -4.00 4.44 7.29
C CYS A 83 -2.77 4.61 8.20
N ALA A 84 -2.90 5.35 9.30
CA ALA A 84 -1.81 5.55 10.27
C ALA A 84 -1.34 4.24 10.91
N VAL A 85 -2.29 3.39 11.34
CA VAL A 85 -1.97 2.06 11.90
C VAL A 85 -1.30 1.18 10.85
N THR A 86 -1.81 1.19 9.62
CA THR A 86 -1.24 0.40 8.52
C THR A 86 0.19 0.83 8.21
N TYR A 87 0.44 2.14 8.10
CA TYR A 87 1.77 2.66 7.86
C TYR A 87 2.74 2.29 8.98
N ALA A 88 2.35 2.47 10.24
CA ALA A 88 3.20 2.14 11.40
C ALA A 88 3.53 0.64 11.46
N ALA A 89 2.54 -0.23 11.25
CA ALA A 89 2.74 -1.67 11.25
C ALA A 89 3.66 -2.12 10.11
N SER A 90 3.46 -1.60 8.90
CA SER A 90 4.33 -1.86 7.74
C SER A 90 5.75 -1.34 7.95
N TYR A 91 5.91 -0.19 8.59
CA TYR A 91 7.23 0.35 8.95
C TYR A 91 7.97 -0.56 9.93
N VAL A 92 7.33 -1.00 11.01
CA VAL A 92 7.94 -1.94 11.97
C VAL A 92 8.31 -3.24 11.29
N ALA A 93 7.43 -3.80 10.45
CA ALA A 93 7.71 -5.00 9.67
C ALA A 93 8.92 -4.85 8.73
N ALA A 94 9.13 -3.66 8.15
CA ALA A 94 10.29 -3.34 7.33
C ALA A 94 11.56 -3.13 8.18
N ALA A 95 11.45 -2.50 9.35
CA ALA A 95 12.57 -2.32 10.27
C ALA A 95 13.07 -3.67 10.81
N ASP A 96 12.16 -4.59 11.15
CA ASP A 96 12.49 -5.95 11.61
C ASP A 96 13.34 -6.72 10.56
N LEU A 97 13.10 -6.46 9.26
CA LEU A 97 13.88 -7.06 8.17
C LEU A 97 15.36 -6.65 8.20
N LEU A 98 15.68 -5.46 8.70
CA LEU A 98 17.05 -4.95 8.78
C LEU A 98 17.81 -5.50 9.99
N THR A 99 17.08 -6.00 10.99
CA THR A 99 17.64 -6.55 12.24
C THR A 99 17.64 -8.06 12.30
N SER A 100 17.09 -8.72 11.27
CA SER A 100 16.98 -10.18 11.15
C SER A 100 18.19 -10.81 10.47
#